data_AF-B8LPQ2-F1
#
_entry.id   AF-B8LPQ2-F1
#
_cell.length_a   1.000
_cell.length_b   1.000
_cell.length_c   1.000
_cell.angle_alpha   90.00
_cell.angle_beta   90.00
_cell.angle_gamma   90.00
#
_symmetry.space_group_name_H-M   'P 1'
#
loop_
_entity.id
_entity.type
_entity.pdbx_description
1 polymer ?
#
loop_
_entity_poly.entity_id
_entity_poly.type
_entity_poly.pdbx_seq_one_letter_code
_entity_poly.pdbx_strand_id
1 'polypeptide(L)'
;MESVEEQKKSSRGILVAIDDTQESLNALQWVLNNLFTSQDRIILIHAQRNPNSLLASGSPGFMVPVDVLKIFENDIKKSTEKILARATEICKAKNLTPETEVHTGDAREVICNAAKKYNSDILVLGSHGYGALKRVVLGSVSDYCVHHVQCPVVVVKPRESKAH
;
A
#
# COMPACT_ATOMS: atom_id res chain seq x y z
N MET A 1 22.10 32.18 -29.10
CA MET A 1 22.50 30.77 -29.04
C MET A 1 22.51 30.41 -27.56
N GLU A 2 21.34 29.99 -27.06
CA GLU A 2 21.15 29.37 -25.75
C GLU A 2 19.74 28.78 -25.79
N SER A 3 19.66 27.57 -26.36
CA SER A 3 18.46 26.76 -26.35
C SER A 3 18.30 26.28 -24.91
N VAL A 4 17.36 26.88 -24.18
CA VAL A 4 16.89 26.35 -22.90
C VAL A 4 16.19 25.03 -23.23
N GLU A 5 16.91 23.91 -23.13
CA GLU A 5 16.31 22.59 -23.11
C GLU A 5 15.40 22.52 -21.90
N GLU A 6 14.11 22.69 -22.15
CA GLU A 6 13.04 22.43 -21.20
C GLU A 6 13.14 20.96 -20.80
N GLN A 7 13.84 20.68 -19.69
CA GLN A 7 13.96 19.34 -19.15
C GLN A 7 12.55 18.79 -18.94
N LYS A 8 12.18 17.80 -19.76
CA LYS A 8 10.93 17.08 -19.68
C LYS A 8 10.83 16.50 -18.26
N LYS A 9 10.11 17.19 -17.38
CA LYS A 9 9.96 16.82 -15.98
C LYS A 9 9.54 15.35 -15.94
N SER A 10 10.36 14.49 -15.34
CA SER A 10 10.03 13.07 -15.27
C SER A 10 8.69 12.90 -14.56
N SER A 11 7.79 12.11 -15.14
CA SER A 11 6.51 11.73 -14.54
C SER A 11 6.72 11.30 -13.09
N ARG A 12 5.99 11.90 -12.14
CA ARG A 12 6.16 11.60 -10.72
C ARG A 12 5.67 10.18 -10.43
N GLY A 13 6.47 9.41 -9.71
CA GLY A 13 6.13 8.10 -9.16
C GLY A 13 5.36 8.22 -7.85
N ILE A 14 4.06 7.91 -7.88
CA ILE A 14 3.23 7.84 -6.68
C ILE A 14 3.06 6.38 -6.29
N LEU A 15 3.65 5.98 -5.17
CA LEU A 15 3.47 4.67 -4.57
C LEU A 15 2.33 4.72 -3.56
N VAL A 16 1.38 3.81 -3.64
CA VAL A 16 0.24 3.74 -2.71
C VAL A 16 0.20 2.36 -2.07
N ALA A 17 0.34 2.30 -0.75
CA ALA A 17 0.20 1.02 -0.05
C ALA A 17 -1.27 0.68 0.16
N ILE A 18 -1.63 -0.55 -0.19
CA ILE A 18 -2.98 -1.09 -0.07
C ILE A 18 -2.99 -2.41 0.70
N ASP A 19 -4.02 -2.60 1.51
CA ASP A 19 -4.31 -3.83 2.23
C ASP A 19 -5.83 -4.09 2.21
N ASP A 20 -6.31 -4.97 3.09
CA ASP A 20 -7.73 -5.32 3.18
C ASP A 20 -8.57 -4.30 3.96
N THR A 21 -8.00 -3.17 4.35
CA THR A 21 -8.68 -2.13 5.14
C THR A 21 -9.36 -1.09 4.27
N GLN A 22 -10.38 -0.43 4.83
CA GLN A 22 -11.05 0.67 4.15
C GLN A 22 -10.18 1.94 4.16
N GLU A 23 -9.33 2.09 5.17
CA GLU A 23 -8.39 3.19 5.36
C GLU A 23 -7.39 3.27 4.21
N SER A 24 -6.84 2.13 3.77
CA SER A 24 -5.92 2.10 2.62
C SER A 24 -6.63 2.43 1.30
N LEU A 25 -7.86 1.92 1.10
CA LEU A 25 -8.66 2.22 -0.09
C LEU A 25 -9.10 3.70 -0.12
N ASN A 26 -9.42 4.27 1.03
CA ASN A 26 -9.71 5.70 1.17
C ASN A 26 -8.47 6.54 0.86
N ALA A 27 -7.27 6.09 1.25
CA ALA A 27 -6.02 6.75 0.89
C ALA A 27 -5.80 6.75 -0.63
N LEU A 28 -6.04 5.62 -1.30
CA LEU A 28 -6.02 5.53 -2.77
C LEU A 28 -7.02 6.49 -3.41
N GLN A 29 -8.27 6.48 -2.94
CA GLN A 29 -9.30 7.37 -3.47
C GLN A 29 -8.94 8.85 -3.25
N TRP A 30 -8.35 9.18 -2.10
CA TRP A 30 -7.93 10.53 -1.77
C TRP A 30 -6.80 11.00 -2.70
N VAL A 31 -5.76 10.20 -2.92
CA VAL A 31 -4.65 10.62 -3.79
C VAL A 31 -5.13 10.83 -5.23
N LEU A 32 -6.00 9.94 -5.73
CA LEU A 32 -6.59 10.07 -7.06
C LEU A 32 -7.43 11.34 -7.24
N ASN A 33 -8.05 11.84 -6.16
CA ASN A 33 -8.92 13.01 -6.22
C ASN A 33 -8.20 14.33 -5.96
N ASN A 34 -7.06 14.33 -5.27
CA ASN A 34 -6.46 15.56 -4.73
C ASN A 34 -5.04 15.82 -5.20
N LEU A 35 -4.31 14.79 -5.64
CA LEU A 35 -2.86 14.89 -5.88
C LEU A 35 -2.44 14.35 -7.25
N PHE A 36 -3.07 13.24 -7.68
CA PHE A 36 -2.79 12.58 -8.95
C PHE A 36 -3.19 13.44 -10.15
N THR A 37 -2.36 13.41 -11.18
CA THR A 37 -2.59 14.00 -12.50
C THR A 37 -2.27 12.97 -13.59
N SER A 38 -2.74 13.20 -14.82
CA SER A 38 -2.45 12.31 -15.96
C SER A 38 -0.96 12.20 -16.33
N GLN A 39 -0.11 13.07 -15.80
CA GLN A 39 1.35 13.01 -15.99
C GLN A 39 2.03 12.14 -14.94
N ASP A 40 1.34 11.68 -13.91
CA ASP A 40 1.89 10.85 -12.84
C ASP A 40 1.74 9.36 -13.17
N ARG A 41 2.68 8.55 -12.69
CA ARG A 41 2.54 7.10 -12.64
C ARG A 41 2.08 6.70 -11.24
N ILE A 42 1.17 5.74 -11.16
CA ILE A 42 0.70 5.20 -9.88
C ILE A 42 1.09 3.73 -9.77
N ILE A 43 1.69 3.37 -8.64
CA ILE A 43 2.07 2.00 -8.31
C ILE A 43 1.33 1.62 -7.03
N LEU A 44 0.53 0.57 -7.09
CA LEU A 44 -0.14 -0.02 -5.94
C LEU A 44 0.74 -1.11 -5.36
N ILE A 45 1.11 -0.98 -4.09
CA ILE A 45 1.96 -1.95 -3.39
C ILE A 45 1.16 -2.67 -2.30
N HIS A 46 1.13 -4.00 -2.36
CA HIS A 46 0.59 -4.84 -1.30
C HIS A 46 1.70 -5.72 -0.69
N ALA A 47 1.79 -5.68 0.64
CA ALA A 47 2.64 -6.59 1.40
C ALA A 47 1.85 -7.82 1.81
N GLN A 48 2.12 -8.94 1.14
CA GLN A 48 1.52 -10.22 1.43
C GLN A 48 2.20 -10.86 2.66
N ARG A 49 1.40 -11.42 3.56
CA ARG A 49 1.92 -12.12 4.73
C ARG A 49 2.67 -13.38 4.30
N ASN A 50 3.83 -13.62 4.89
CA ASN A 50 4.58 -14.85 4.64
C ASN A 50 3.87 -16.04 5.34
N PRO A 51 3.40 -17.07 4.61
CA PRO A 51 2.78 -18.24 5.22
C PRO A 51 3.72 -18.95 6.21
N ASN A 52 5.04 -18.86 6.00
CA ASN A 52 6.04 -19.44 6.89
C ASN A 52 6.16 -18.70 8.24
N SER A 53 5.58 -17.50 8.37
CA SER A 53 5.48 -16.81 9.67
C SER A 53 4.71 -17.65 10.70
N LEU A 54 3.74 -18.44 10.26
CA LEU A 54 3.00 -19.35 11.13
C LEU A 54 3.85 -20.55 11.55
N LEU A 55 4.73 -21.03 10.67
CA LEU A 55 5.66 -22.14 10.96
C LEU A 55 6.73 -21.73 11.98
N ALA A 56 7.24 -20.50 11.87
CA ALA A 56 8.22 -19.95 12.81
C ALA A 56 7.66 -19.71 14.22
N SER A 57 6.34 -19.71 14.37
CA SER A 57 5.65 -19.58 15.67
C SER A 57 5.36 -20.95 16.32
N GLY A 58 5.64 -22.05 15.63
CA GLY A 58 5.43 -23.40 16.12
C GLY A 58 6.55 -23.90 17.03
N SER A 59 6.20 -24.77 17.99
CA SER A 59 7.18 -25.45 18.83
C SER A 59 8.17 -26.28 17.99
N PRO A 60 9.45 -26.37 18.38
CA PRO A 60 10.41 -27.26 17.74
C PRO A 60 9.84 -28.69 17.64
N GLY A 61 9.81 -29.26 16.44
CA GLY A 61 9.26 -30.61 16.17
C GLY A 61 7.79 -30.64 15.74
N PHE A 62 7.08 -29.51 15.71
CA PHE A 62 5.73 -29.44 15.15
C PHE A 62 5.77 -29.38 13.62
N MET A 63 5.35 -30.46 12.96
CA MET A 63 5.18 -30.49 11.50
C MET A 63 3.73 -30.10 11.14
N VAL A 64 3.57 -29.10 10.28
CA VAL A 64 2.27 -28.78 9.69
C VAL A 64 2.03 -29.69 8.48
N PRO A 65 0.89 -30.41 8.39
CA PRO A 65 0.56 -31.20 7.22
C PRO A 65 0.56 -30.36 5.94
N VAL A 66 1.07 -30.91 4.83
CA VAL A 66 1.23 -30.19 3.55
C VAL A 66 -0.08 -29.64 2.99
N ASP A 67 -1.20 -30.35 3.20
CA ASP A 67 -2.50 -29.90 2.69
C ASP A 67 -3.01 -28.68 3.45
N VAL A 68 -2.68 -28.57 4.75
CA VAL A 68 -2.98 -27.39 5.57
C VAL A 68 -2.18 -26.19 5.07
N LEU A 69 -0.88 -26.37 4.75
CA LEU A 69 -0.06 -25.31 4.16
C LEU A 69 -0.65 -24.79 2.83
N LYS A 70 -1.08 -25.70 1.94
CA LYS A 70 -1.70 -25.34 0.67
C LYS A 70 -3.01 -24.56 0.84
N ILE A 71 -3.81 -24.87 1.86
CA ILE A 71 -5.03 -24.11 2.17
C ILE A 71 -4.66 -22.67 2.52
N PHE A 72 -3.68 -22.46 3.40
CA PHE A 72 -3.22 -21.11 3.74
C PHE A 72 -2.67 -20.37 2.52
N GLU A 73 -1.83 -21.00 1.70
CA GLU A 73 -1.32 -20.39 0.48
C GLU A 73 -2.45 -19.93 -0.45
N ASN A 74 -3.46 -20.78 -0.66
CA ASN A 74 -4.62 -20.44 -1.47
C ASN A 74 -5.44 -19.29 -0.88
N ASP A 75 -5.64 -19.27 0.44
CA ASP A 75 -6.40 -18.21 1.10
C ASP A 75 -5.66 -16.86 1.03
N ILE A 76 -4.34 -16.86 1.21
CA ILE A 76 -3.54 -15.64 1.05
C ILE A 76 -3.58 -15.16 -0.41
N LYS A 77 -3.48 -16.08 -1.38
CA LYS A 77 -3.61 -15.74 -2.81
C LYS A 77 -4.97 -15.11 -3.12
N LYS A 78 -6.07 -15.75 -2.71
CA LYS A 78 -7.43 -15.24 -2.89
C LYS A 78 -7.63 -13.89 -2.22
N SER A 79 -7.06 -13.69 -1.03
CA SER A 79 -7.12 -12.41 -0.33
C SER A 79 -6.41 -11.31 -1.13
N THR A 80 -5.20 -11.59 -1.61
CA THR A 80 -4.41 -10.69 -2.45
C THR A 80 -5.16 -10.29 -3.71
N GLU A 81 -5.73 -11.27 -4.43
CA GLU A 81 -6.52 -11.03 -5.64
C GLU A 81 -7.72 -10.11 -5.35
N LYS A 82 -8.41 -10.30 -4.23
CA LYS A 82 -9.52 -9.44 -3.82
C LYS A 82 -9.09 -8.00 -3.50
N ILE A 83 -7.96 -7.84 -2.81
CA ILE A 83 -7.40 -6.50 -2.48
C ILE A 83 -7.05 -5.75 -3.77
N LEU A 84 -6.29 -6.39 -4.66
CA LEU A 84 -5.90 -5.80 -5.94
C LEU A 84 -7.10 -5.48 -6.83
N ALA A 85 -8.10 -6.37 -6.88
CA ALA A 85 -9.31 -6.14 -7.66
C ALA A 85 -10.04 -4.87 -7.19
N ARG A 86 -10.27 -4.72 -5.88
CA ARG A 86 -10.93 -3.54 -5.29
C ARG A 86 -10.15 -2.25 -5.59
N ALA A 87 -8.83 -2.26 -5.37
CA ALA A 87 -8.00 -1.10 -5.61
C ALA A 87 -7.95 -0.72 -7.10
N THR A 88 -7.86 -1.71 -7.99
CA THR A 88 -7.87 -1.50 -9.44
C THR A 88 -9.22 -0.95 -9.92
N GLU A 89 -10.33 -1.39 -9.33
CA GLU A 89 -11.67 -0.88 -9.64
C GLU A 89 -11.80 0.62 -9.32
N ILE A 90 -11.24 1.05 -8.19
CA ILE A 90 -11.15 2.48 -7.82
C ILE A 90 -10.36 3.28 -8.86
N CYS A 91 -9.21 2.76 -9.33
CA CYS A 91 -8.43 3.40 -10.39
C CYS A 91 -9.18 3.44 -11.73
N LYS A 92 -9.86 2.35 -12.09
CA LYS A 92 -10.65 2.26 -13.33
C LYS A 92 -11.79 3.27 -13.37
N ALA A 93 -12.43 3.57 -12.24
CA ALA A 93 -13.43 4.63 -12.12
C ALA A 93 -12.86 6.03 -12.46
N LYS A 94 -11.53 6.17 -12.51
CA LYS A 94 -10.80 7.38 -12.95
C LYS A 94 -10.14 7.23 -14.33
N ASN A 95 -10.52 6.19 -15.10
CA ASN A 95 -9.90 5.83 -16.38
C ASN A 95 -8.39 5.60 -16.27
N LEU A 96 -7.93 5.05 -15.14
CA LEU A 96 -6.53 4.77 -14.86
C LEU A 96 -6.30 3.28 -14.68
N THR A 97 -5.29 2.74 -15.36
CA THR A 97 -4.77 1.40 -15.11
C THR A 97 -3.49 1.53 -14.29
N PRO A 98 -3.50 1.12 -13.00
CA PRO A 98 -2.33 1.23 -12.15
C PRO A 98 -1.33 0.11 -12.44
N GLU A 99 -0.05 0.35 -12.14
CA GLU A 99 0.92 -0.73 -11.92
C GLU A 99 0.62 -1.37 -10.56
N THR A 100 0.73 -2.69 -10.45
CA THR A 100 0.45 -3.43 -9.21
C THR A 100 1.62 -4.31 -8.84
N GLU A 101 2.07 -4.20 -7.59
CA GLU A 101 3.19 -4.94 -7.04
C GLU A 101 2.77 -5.66 -5.76
N VAL A 102 3.12 -6.94 -5.68
CA VAL A 102 2.87 -7.77 -4.50
C VAL A 102 4.18 -8.38 -4.06
N HIS A 103 4.54 -8.16 -2.81
CA HIS A 103 5.75 -8.72 -2.21
C HIS A 103 5.43 -9.40 -0.88
N THR A 104 6.08 -10.52 -0.62
CA THR A 104 5.92 -11.26 0.63
C THR A 104 6.92 -10.73 1.67
N GLY A 105 6.44 -10.38 2.87
CA GLY A 105 7.31 -9.92 3.96
C GLY A 105 6.61 -9.07 5.02
N ASP A 106 7.39 -8.45 5.90
CA ASP A 106 6.90 -7.41 6.80
C ASP A 106 6.51 -6.18 5.97
N ALA A 107 5.30 -5.65 6.20
CA ALA A 107 4.76 -4.55 5.40
C ALA A 107 5.64 -3.30 5.44
N ARG A 108 6.28 -3.02 6.58
CA ARG A 108 7.15 -1.85 6.76
C ARG A 108 8.34 -1.91 5.82
N GLU A 109 9.02 -3.05 5.79
CA GLU A 109 10.19 -3.27 4.95
C GLU A 109 9.81 -3.34 3.47
N VAL A 110 8.74 -4.09 3.14
CA VAL A 110 8.24 -4.21 1.77
C VAL A 110 7.95 -2.82 1.18
N ILE A 111 7.22 -1.98 1.91
CA ILE A 111 6.85 -0.66 1.43
C ILE A 111 8.06 0.27 1.31
N CYS A 112 8.97 0.27 2.29
CA CYS A 112 10.18 1.09 2.22
C CYS A 112 11.09 0.68 1.06
N ASN A 113 11.26 -0.63 0.86
CA ASN A 113 12.05 -1.17 -0.24
C ASN A 113 11.40 -0.89 -1.59
N ALA A 114 10.08 -0.98 -1.70
CA ALA A 114 9.36 -0.60 -2.91
C ALA A 114 9.55 0.89 -3.22
N ALA A 115 9.37 1.79 -2.26
CA ALA A 115 9.55 3.23 -2.46
C ALA A 115 10.94 3.56 -3.01
N LYS A 116 11.98 2.89 -2.48
CA LYS A 116 13.35 3.00 -2.98
C LYS A 116 13.52 2.38 -4.38
N LYS A 117 13.05 1.15 -4.58
CA LYS A 117 13.20 0.39 -5.84
C LYS A 117 12.57 1.11 -7.03
N TYR A 118 11.39 1.68 -6.83
CA TYR A 118 10.65 2.38 -7.87
C TYR A 118 10.99 3.88 -7.94
N ASN A 119 11.97 4.34 -7.15
CA ASN A 119 12.36 5.75 -7.03
C ASN A 119 11.14 6.67 -6.91
N SER A 120 10.23 6.31 -6.00
CA SER A 120 8.95 6.98 -5.86
C SER A 120 9.14 8.39 -5.33
N ASP A 121 8.48 9.36 -5.96
CA ASP A 121 8.49 10.75 -5.54
C ASP A 121 7.58 10.98 -4.32
N ILE A 122 6.55 10.15 -4.16
CA ILE A 122 5.57 10.25 -3.06
C ILE A 122 5.13 8.84 -2.64
N LEU A 123 5.13 8.58 -1.33
CA LEU A 123 4.48 7.42 -0.74
C LEU A 123 3.16 7.84 -0.07
N VAL A 124 2.08 7.11 -0.37
CA VAL A 124 0.74 7.33 0.20
C VAL A 124 0.30 6.12 1.01
N LEU A 125 -0.15 6.37 2.24
CA LEU A 125 -0.58 5.37 3.21
C LEU A 125 -1.91 5.79 3.84
N GLY A 126 -2.73 4.82 4.23
CA GLY A 126 -3.82 5.07 5.18
C GLY A 126 -3.29 5.23 6.61
N SER A 127 -4.06 5.87 7.50
CA SER A 127 -3.84 5.78 8.95
C SER A 127 -4.81 4.78 9.56
N HIS A 128 -4.36 3.95 10.50
CA HIS A 128 -5.25 3.13 11.31
C HIS A 128 -5.98 3.99 12.35
N GLY A 129 -7.31 4.05 12.29
CA GLY A 129 -8.15 4.66 13.33
C GLY A 129 -8.87 3.57 14.13
N TYR A 130 -8.56 3.42 15.42
CA TYR A 130 -9.40 2.59 16.32
C TYR A 130 -10.73 3.31 16.60
N GLY A 131 -11.65 3.32 15.63
CA GLY A 131 -13.01 3.82 15.79
C GLY A 131 -13.12 5.25 16.36
N ALA A 132 -14.30 5.58 16.92
CA ALA A 132 -14.70 6.90 17.43
C ALA A 132 -13.96 7.39 18.71
N LEU A 133 -12.72 6.96 18.93
CA LEU A 133 -11.87 7.46 20.00
C LEU A 133 -11.10 8.69 19.49
N LYS A 134 -11.19 9.77 20.27
CA LYS A 134 -10.81 11.17 19.99
C LYS A 134 -9.35 11.46 19.56
N ARG A 135 -8.54 10.45 19.23
CA ARG A 135 -7.16 10.63 18.76
C ARG A 135 -6.87 9.74 17.55
N VAL A 136 -6.54 10.37 16.42
CA VAL A 136 -5.99 9.64 15.26
C VAL A 136 -4.56 9.24 15.61
N VAL A 137 -4.29 7.94 15.66
CA VAL A 137 -2.94 7.39 15.86
C VAL A 137 -2.39 6.99 14.51
N LEU A 138 -1.10 7.23 14.26
CA LEU A 138 -0.44 6.61 13.11
C LEU A 138 -0.44 5.09 13.33
N GLY A 139 -0.85 4.32 12.32
CA GLY A 139 -0.69 2.87 12.36
C GLY A 139 0.79 2.51 12.37
N SER A 140 1.16 1.33 12.86
CA SER A 140 2.56 0.89 12.96
C SER A 140 3.31 0.96 11.62
N VAL A 141 2.64 0.65 10.52
CA VAL A 141 3.23 0.73 9.17
C VAL A 141 3.45 2.18 8.75
N SER A 142 2.44 3.03 8.89
CA SER A 142 2.51 4.44 8.50
C SER A 142 3.53 5.20 9.34
N ASP A 143 3.54 4.96 10.66
CA ASP A 143 4.53 5.48 11.60
C ASP A 143 5.95 5.05 11.23
N TYR A 144 6.15 3.77 10.91
CA TYR A 144 7.47 3.33 10.47
C TYR A 144 7.90 4.03 9.16
N CYS A 145 7.03 4.07 8.16
CA CYS A 145 7.38 4.60 6.84
C CYS A 145 7.71 6.10 6.89
N VAL A 146 6.99 6.91 7.68
CA VAL A 146 7.31 8.35 7.80
C VAL A 146 8.71 8.61 8.35
N HIS A 147 9.29 7.66 9.10
CA HIS A 147 10.64 7.78 9.65
C HIS A 147 11.74 7.17 8.77
N HIS A 148 11.40 6.25 7.85
CA HIS A 148 12.40 5.42 7.15
C HIS A 148 12.41 5.59 5.63
N VAL A 149 11.35 6.12 5.04
CA VAL A 149 11.26 6.33 3.58
C VAL A 149 11.96 7.63 3.20
N GLN A 150 12.66 7.59 2.06
CA GLN A 150 13.47 8.73 1.58
C GLN A 150 12.64 9.79 0.83
N CYS A 151 11.44 9.43 0.37
CA CYS A 151 10.54 10.35 -0.32
C CYS A 151 9.45 10.90 0.62
N PRO A 152 8.83 12.05 0.27
CA PRO A 152 7.66 12.57 0.97
C PRO A 152 6.57 11.51 1.22
N VAL A 153 6.09 11.44 2.45
CA VAL A 153 5.04 10.50 2.87
C VAL A 153 3.75 11.27 3.16
N VAL A 154 2.65 10.82 2.55
CA VAL A 154 1.30 11.31 2.81
C VAL A 154 0.52 10.23 3.56
N VAL A 155 0.12 10.55 4.79
CA VAL A 155 -0.75 9.68 5.58
C VAL A 155 -2.17 10.23 5.55
N VAL A 156 -3.07 9.51 4.88
CA VAL A 156 -4.47 9.89 4.72
C VAL A 156 -5.28 9.40 5.90
N LYS A 157 -5.93 10.33 6.58
CA LYS A 157 -6.83 10.04 7.70
C LYS A 157 -8.24 9.70 7.20
N PRO A 158 -8.95 8.76 7.83
CA PRO A 158 -10.37 8.58 7.56
C PRO A 158 -11.11 9.88 7.88
N ARG A 159 -12.03 10.27 7.00
CA ARG A 159 -12.96 11.38 7.31
C ARG A 159 -13.96 10.84 8.33
N GLU A 160 -14.15 11.53 9.45
CA GLU A 160 -15.28 11.22 10.32
C GLU A 160 -16.57 11.32 9.50
N SER A 161 -17.36 10.25 9.47
CA SER A 161 -18.75 10.38 9.06
C SER A 161 -19.38 11.32 10.08
N LYS A 162 -19.81 12.51 9.65
CA LYS A 162 -20.69 13.33 10.49
C LYS A 162 -21.90 12.46 10.81
N ALA A 163 -22.02 11.98 12.04
CA ALA A 163 -23.28 11.47 12.54
C ALA A 163 -24.27 12.64 12.39
N HIS A 164 -25.30 12.44 11.57
CA HIS A 164 -26.48 13.30 11.57
C HIS A 164 -27.37 12.89 12.73
#